data_AF-A0A353DE79-F1
#
_entry.id   AF-A0A353DE79-F1
#
_cell.length_a   1.000
_cell.length_b   1.000
_cell.length_c   1.000
_cell.angle_alpha   90.00
_cell.angle_beta   90.00
_cell.angle_gamma   90.00
#
_symmetry.space_group_name_H-M   'P 1'
#
loop_
_entity.id
_entity.type
_entity.pdbx_description
1 polymer ?
#
loop_
_entity_poly.entity_id
_entity_poly.type
_entity_poly.pdbx_seq_one_letter_code
_entity_poly.pdbx_strand_id
1 'polypeptide(L)'
;MSDQDQYQRELDVIEEVKDKGPAGKFLGYAKISGPGWLQGAITLGGGSLAGALYLGVVSGNDLLWVQPLAMICGIIMLSAIAYVTLSTEQRPLQLINRHLHPLLGWSWLIATIMANIVWTMPQFSLGTAAIQQNLGMLGGDGGQWTIIAILFAIGLYVNYLYQAGGGGAKLFDRIIKCMVGLIVLSFMAVVIALFSSGSISLGSILGGFIPDLSLLGSSSST
;
A
#
# COMPACT_ATOMS: atom_id res chain seq x y z
N MET A 1 -1.79 -19.46 19.08
CA MET A 1 -0.47 -19.01 19.55
C MET A 1 -0.75 -17.85 20.46
N SER A 2 -0.30 -17.91 21.72
CA SER A 2 -0.51 -16.81 22.66
C SER A 2 0.29 -15.60 22.18
N ASP A 3 -0.21 -14.37 22.37
CA ASP A 3 0.53 -13.14 22.03
C ASP A 3 1.92 -13.09 22.72
N GLN A 4 2.05 -13.73 23.89
CA GLN A 4 3.32 -13.91 24.60
C GLN A 4 4.34 -14.77 23.84
N ASP A 5 3.89 -15.81 23.13
CA ASP A 5 4.77 -16.68 22.33
C ASP A 5 5.32 -15.95 21.09
N GLN A 6 4.53 -15.01 20.55
CA GLN A 6 4.91 -14.23 19.38
C GLN A 6 5.90 -13.13 19.75
N TYR A 7 5.66 -12.42 20.86
CA TYR A 7 6.57 -11.42 21.40
C TYR A 7 7.95 -12.00 21.71
N GLN A 8 7.98 -13.14 22.41
CA GLN A 8 9.25 -13.78 22.76
C GLN A 8 10.03 -14.23 21.52
N ARG A 9 9.32 -14.73 20.50
CA ARG A 9 9.93 -15.13 19.23
C ARG A 9 10.50 -13.94 18.43
N GLU A 10 9.89 -12.77 18.52
CA GLU A 10 10.42 -11.56 17.88
C GLU A 10 11.69 -11.06 18.60
N LEU A 11 11.72 -11.12 19.93
CA LEU A 11 12.92 -10.82 20.73
C LEU A 11 14.07 -11.78 20.43
N ASP A 12 13.79 -13.09 20.38
CA ASP A 12 14.78 -14.11 20.06
C ASP A 12 15.40 -13.87 18.68
N VAL A 13 14.59 -13.47 17.68
CA VAL A 13 15.10 -13.09 16.36
C VAL A 13 15.99 -11.86 16.46
N ILE A 14 15.57 -10.80 17.15
CA ILE A 14 16.36 -9.56 17.31
C ILE A 14 17.71 -9.84 17.95
N GLU A 15 17.74 -10.69 18.98
CA GLU A 15 18.97 -11.10 19.66
C GLU A 15 19.87 -11.95 18.75
N GLU A 16 19.29 -12.88 17.98
CA GLU A 16 20.01 -13.72 17.01
C GLU A 16 20.63 -12.91 15.86
N VAL A 17 20.03 -11.80 15.44
CA VAL A 17 20.60 -10.93 14.39
C VAL A 17 21.54 -9.83 14.90
N LYS A 18 21.60 -9.58 16.21
CA LYS A 18 22.41 -8.50 16.79
C LYS A 18 23.89 -8.57 16.39
N ASP A 19 24.44 -9.79 16.36
CA ASP A 19 25.86 -10.05 16.07
C ASP A 19 26.11 -10.52 14.62
N LYS A 20 25.07 -10.63 13.79
CA LYS A 20 25.21 -11.03 12.38
C LYS A 20 25.62 -9.85 11.48
N GLY A 21 26.24 -10.17 10.35
CA GLY A 21 26.57 -9.20 9.30
C GLY A 21 25.33 -8.51 8.68
N PRO A 22 25.50 -7.46 7.87
CA PRO A 22 24.41 -6.62 7.35
C PRO A 22 23.32 -7.40 6.59
N ALA A 23 23.71 -8.42 5.82
CA ALA A 23 22.77 -9.30 5.14
C ALA A 23 21.98 -10.21 6.11
N GLY A 24 22.64 -10.67 7.18
CA GLY A 24 22.00 -11.46 8.23
C GLY A 24 20.96 -10.62 8.98
N LYS A 25 21.33 -9.39 9.37
CA LYS A 25 20.42 -8.39 9.97
C LYS A 25 19.21 -8.13 9.09
N PHE A 26 19.44 -7.85 7.81
CA PHE A 26 18.35 -7.61 6.86
C PHE A 26 17.37 -8.79 6.78
N LEU A 27 17.86 -10.03 6.67
CA LEU A 27 17.00 -11.22 6.61
C LEU A 27 16.25 -11.47 7.93
N GLY A 28 16.89 -11.25 9.08
CA GLY A 28 16.23 -11.37 10.38
C GLY A 28 15.13 -10.34 10.57
N TYR A 29 15.40 -9.07 10.26
CA TYR A 29 14.40 -8.01 10.32
C TYR A 29 13.28 -8.20 9.29
N ALA A 30 13.60 -8.65 8.07
CA ALA A 30 12.58 -8.95 7.05
C ALA A 30 11.62 -10.07 7.50
N LYS A 31 12.10 -11.02 8.32
CA LYS A 31 11.29 -12.12 8.85
C LYS A 31 10.25 -11.66 9.89
N ILE A 32 10.58 -10.63 10.68
CA ILE A 32 9.65 -10.04 11.67
C ILE A 32 8.85 -8.85 11.11
N SER A 33 9.19 -8.36 9.92
CA SER A 33 8.50 -7.23 9.25
C SER A 33 7.15 -7.60 8.62
N GLY A 34 6.51 -8.70 9.04
CA GLY A 34 5.22 -9.18 8.53
C GLY A 34 4.14 -8.09 8.37
N PRO A 35 3.84 -7.29 9.41
CA PRO A 35 2.84 -6.22 9.30
C PRO A 35 3.26 -5.08 8.35
N GLY A 36 4.57 -4.79 8.25
CA GLY A 36 5.09 -3.78 7.32
C GLY A 36 4.94 -4.17 5.85
N TRP A 37 5.07 -5.45 5.52
CA TRP A 37 4.81 -5.96 4.16
C TRP A 37 3.35 -5.82 3.76
N LEU A 38 2.42 -6.18 4.66
CA LEU A 38 0.99 -6.00 4.42
C LEU A 38 0.63 -4.52 4.25
N GLN A 39 1.23 -3.66 5.05
CA GLN A 39 1.04 -2.22 4.96
C GLN A 39 1.57 -1.63 3.65
N GLY A 40 2.76 -2.05 3.20
CA GLY A 40 3.28 -1.66 1.89
C GLY A 40 2.44 -2.20 0.72
N ALA A 41 1.86 -3.39 0.85
CA ALA A 41 0.92 -3.92 -0.15
C ALA A 41 -0.32 -3.03 -0.31
N ILE A 42 -0.83 -2.53 0.81
CA ILE A 42 -2.03 -1.69 0.86
C ILE A 42 -1.79 -0.30 0.22
N THR A 43 -0.56 0.24 0.28
CA THR A 43 -0.22 1.53 -0.35
C THR A 43 -0.05 1.43 -1.87
N LEU A 44 0.20 0.24 -2.41
CA LEU A 44 0.19 -0.09 -3.85
C LEU A 44 -1.25 -0.24 -4.39
N GLY A 45 -2.14 0.65 -3.97
CA GLY A 45 -3.54 0.63 -4.35
C GLY A 45 -3.82 1.35 -5.68
N GLY A 46 -5.04 1.19 -6.18
CA GLY A 46 -5.42 1.78 -7.46
C GLY A 46 -5.41 3.30 -7.52
N GLY A 47 -5.65 3.96 -6.39
CA GLY A 47 -5.53 5.43 -6.28
C GLY A 47 -4.09 5.91 -6.49
N SER A 48 -3.11 5.26 -5.84
CA SER A 48 -1.69 5.59 -6.00
C SER A 48 -1.20 5.30 -7.42
N LEU A 49 -1.64 4.19 -8.03
CA LEU A 49 -1.30 3.87 -9.42
C LEU A 49 -1.87 4.89 -10.40
N ALA A 50 -3.16 5.24 -10.27
CA ALA A 50 -3.80 6.24 -11.13
C ALA A 50 -3.16 7.62 -10.95
N GLY A 51 -2.85 8.02 -9.72
CA GLY A 51 -2.17 9.28 -9.42
C GLY A 51 -0.76 9.33 -10.00
N ALA A 52 0.05 8.28 -9.81
CA ALA A 52 1.41 8.21 -10.36
C ALA A 52 1.41 8.19 -11.89
N LEU A 53 0.48 7.47 -12.53
CA LEU A 53 0.35 7.46 -13.99
C LEU A 53 -0.08 8.83 -14.51
N TYR A 54 -1.06 9.48 -13.88
CA TYR A 54 -1.50 10.82 -14.26
C TYR A 54 -0.37 11.84 -14.15
N LEU A 55 0.38 11.84 -13.04
CA LEU A 55 1.55 12.69 -12.87
C LEU A 55 2.60 12.41 -13.95
N GLY A 56 2.86 11.15 -14.28
CA GLY A 56 3.78 10.78 -15.37
C GLY A 56 3.32 11.27 -16.75
N VAL A 57 2.01 11.25 -17.02
CA VAL A 57 1.44 11.76 -18.27
C VAL A 57 1.54 13.28 -18.36
N VAL A 58 1.28 14.00 -17.26
CA VAL A 58 1.22 15.47 -17.25
C VAL A 58 2.61 16.11 -17.12
N SER A 59 3.47 15.55 -16.28
CA SER A 59 4.76 16.15 -15.91
C SER A 59 5.99 15.36 -16.38
N GLY A 60 5.78 14.25 -17.09
CA GLY A 60 6.87 13.38 -17.51
C GLY A 60 7.67 12.89 -16.31
N ASN A 61 8.98 13.16 -16.33
CA ASN A 61 9.89 12.78 -15.26
C ASN A 61 10.04 13.86 -14.17
N ASP A 62 9.56 15.09 -14.40
CA ASP A 62 9.96 16.25 -13.60
C ASP A 62 9.40 16.26 -12.17
N LEU A 63 8.31 15.51 -11.93
CA LEU A 63 7.72 15.34 -10.58
C LEU A 63 8.05 13.98 -9.94
N LEU A 64 9.04 13.23 -10.45
CA LEU A 64 9.45 11.95 -9.85
C LEU A 64 9.91 12.12 -8.39
N TRP A 65 10.50 13.26 -8.03
CA TRP A 65 10.93 13.58 -6.66
C TRP A 65 9.78 13.65 -5.64
N VAL A 66 8.55 13.91 -6.09
CA VAL A 66 7.36 13.94 -5.22
C VAL A 66 7.07 12.55 -4.65
N GLN A 67 7.37 11.50 -5.39
CA GLN A 67 7.10 10.13 -4.98
C GLN A 67 7.96 9.70 -3.77
N PRO A 68 9.30 9.88 -3.74
CA PRO A 68 10.12 9.71 -2.54
C PRO A 68 9.67 10.57 -1.36
N LEU A 69 9.32 11.83 -1.60
CA LEU A 69 8.82 12.71 -0.54
C LEU A 69 7.54 12.15 0.09
N ALA A 70 6.57 11.73 -0.73
CA ALA A 70 5.34 11.11 -0.27
C ALA A 70 5.60 9.81 0.52
N MET A 71 6.56 9.00 0.07
CA MET A 71 6.98 7.79 0.80
C MET A 71 7.57 8.13 2.18
N ILE A 72 8.43 9.15 2.28
CA ILE A 72 9.01 9.59 3.56
C ILE A 72 7.91 10.07 4.51
N CYS A 73 6.99 10.91 4.03
CA CYS A 73 5.85 11.37 4.82
C CYS A 73 4.99 10.19 5.31
N GLY A 74 4.74 9.21 4.44
CA GLY A 74 4.05 7.97 4.79
C GLY A 74 4.76 7.20 5.89
N ILE A 75 6.08 6.98 5.77
CA ILE A 75 6.88 6.28 6.79
C ILE A 75 6.81 7.00 8.14
N ILE A 76 6.93 8.33 8.16
CA ILE A 76 6.84 9.13 9.39
C ILE A 76 5.45 8.97 10.04
N MET A 77 4.38 9.12 9.25
CA MET A 77 3.01 8.97 9.74
C MET A 77 2.76 7.58 10.33
N LEU A 78 3.17 6.53 9.63
CA LEU A 78 2.97 5.15 10.07
C LEU A 78 3.81 4.82 11.31
N SER A 79 5.04 5.35 11.40
CA SER A 79 5.89 5.23 12.58
C SER A 79 5.27 5.93 13.79
N ALA A 80 4.66 7.10 13.61
CA ALA A 80 3.97 7.80 14.69
C ALA A 80 2.75 7.02 15.22
N ILE A 81 1.94 6.41 14.33
CA ILE A 81 0.79 5.59 14.73
C ILE A 81 1.26 4.34 15.50
N ALA A 82 2.31 3.67 15.01
CA ALA A 82 2.91 2.53 15.70
C ALA A 82 3.43 2.93 17.09
N TYR A 83 4.13 4.05 17.20
CA TYR A 83 4.64 4.57 18.47
C TYR A 83 3.52 4.84 19.48
N VAL A 84 2.43 5.48 19.07
CA VAL A 84 1.28 5.73 19.95
C VAL A 84 0.69 4.40 20.44
N THR A 85 0.47 3.44 19.55
CA THR A 85 -0.15 2.15 19.90
C THR A 85 0.75 1.32 20.82
N LEU A 86 2.07 1.31 20.56
CA LEU A 86 3.04 0.58 21.38
C LEU A 86 3.29 1.25 22.74
N SER A 87 3.25 2.58 22.82
CA SER A 87 3.51 3.30 24.08
C SER A 87 2.30 3.35 25.01
N THR A 88 1.09 3.28 24.47
CA THR A 88 -0.15 3.40 25.26
C THR A 88 -0.81 2.06 25.55
N GLU A 89 -0.47 1.00 24.81
CA GLU A 89 -1.07 -0.35 24.86
C GLU A 89 -2.62 -0.34 24.74
N GLN A 90 -3.19 0.77 24.27
CA GLN A 90 -4.62 1.00 24.20
C GLN A 90 -5.05 1.31 22.77
N ARG A 91 -6.29 0.97 22.44
CA ARG A 91 -6.84 1.26 21.11
C ARG A 91 -6.99 2.77 20.92
N PRO A 92 -6.59 3.33 19.76
CA PRO A 92 -6.64 4.78 19.50
C PRO A 92 -8.01 5.42 19.78
N LEU A 93 -9.11 4.75 19.43
CA LEU A 93 -10.47 5.25 19.67
C LEU A 93 -10.77 5.44 21.17
N GLN A 94 -10.33 4.49 22.00
CA GLN A 94 -10.59 4.54 23.45
C GLN A 94 -9.78 5.65 24.11
N LEU A 95 -8.53 5.86 23.65
CA LEU A 95 -7.67 6.95 24.11
C LEU A 95 -8.27 8.32 23.78
N ILE A 96 -8.75 8.52 22.55
CA ILE A 96 -9.37 9.78 22.12
C ILE A 96 -10.62 10.07 22.97
N ASN A 97 -11.46 9.06 23.19
CA ASN A 97 -12.68 9.22 24.00
C ASN A 97 -12.38 9.57 25.46
N ARG A 98 -11.30 9.02 26.03
CA ARG A 98 -10.94 9.22 27.44
C ARG A 98 -10.16 10.49 27.71
N HIS A 99 -9.25 10.88 26.81
CA HIS A 99 -8.30 11.98 27.04
C HIS A 99 -8.63 13.28 26.32
N LEU A 100 -9.48 13.26 25.28
CA LEU A 100 -9.85 14.45 24.53
C LEU A 100 -11.34 14.75 24.72
N HIS A 101 -12.18 14.05 23.97
CA HIS A 101 -13.64 14.21 24.03
C HIS A 101 -14.34 13.06 23.29
N PRO A 102 -15.43 12.47 23.82
CA PRO A 102 -16.16 11.39 23.15
C PRO A 102 -16.64 11.74 21.74
N LEU A 103 -17.09 12.99 21.51
CA LEU A 103 -17.51 13.44 20.16
C LEU A 103 -16.36 13.38 19.14
N LEU A 104 -15.11 13.59 19.57
CA LEU A 104 -13.96 13.53 18.67
C LEU A 104 -13.67 12.09 18.25
N GLY A 105 -13.81 11.12 19.17
CA GLY A 105 -13.62 9.71 18.82
C GLY A 105 -14.72 9.19 17.90
N TRP A 106 -15.99 9.55 18.14
CA TRP A 106 -17.09 9.19 17.23
C TRP A 106 -16.96 9.87 15.87
N SER A 107 -16.56 11.14 15.82
CA SER A 107 -16.28 11.84 14.55
C SER A 107 -15.13 11.17 13.79
N TRP A 108 -14.06 10.77 14.48
CA TRP A 108 -12.95 10.05 13.89
C TRP A 108 -13.38 8.67 13.35
N LEU A 109 -14.24 7.94 14.06
CA LEU A 109 -14.81 6.68 13.58
C LEU A 109 -15.58 6.89 12.27
N ILE A 110 -16.45 7.90 12.20
CA ILE A 110 -17.20 8.21 10.97
C ILE A 110 -16.25 8.59 9.83
N ALA A 111 -15.26 9.45 10.12
CA ALA A 111 -14.26 9.87 9.14
C ALA A 111 -13.45 8.69 8.59
N THR A 112 -13.05 7.75 9.45
CA THR A 112 -12.30 6.55 9.04
C THR A 112 -13.15 5.62 8.18
N ILE A 113 -14.44 5.42 8.50
CA ILE A 113 -15.36 4.63 7.64
C ILE A 113 -15.49 5.28 6.27
N MET A 114 -15.73 6.60 6.22
CA MET A 114 -15.84 7.34 4.96
C MET A 114 -14.55 7.27 4.13
N ALA A 115 -13.38 7.41 4.77
CA ALA A 115 -12.09 7.28 4.10
C ALA A 115 -11.91 5.88 3.48
N ASN A 116 -12.31 4.83 4.18
CA ASN A 116 -12.27 3.46 3.63
C ASN A 116 -13.20 3.29 2.43
N ILE A 117 -14.40 3.87 2.46
CA ILE A 117 -15.32 3.83 1.30
C ILE A 117 -14.65 4.49 0.09
N VAL A 118 -14.11 5.70 0.24
CA VAL A 118 -13.40 6.40 -0.84
C VAL A 118 -12.21 5.59 -1.34
N TRP A 119 -11.47 4.95 -0.44
CA TRP A 119 -10.31 4.14 -0.81
C TRP A 119 -10.67 2.87 -1.60
N THR A 120 -11.86 2.30 -1.37
CA THR A 120 -12.31 1.13 -2.12
C THR A 120 -12.73 1.47 -3.56
N MET A 121 -13.14 2.71 -3.85
CA MET A 121 -13.67 3.05 -5.19
C MET A 121 -12.65 2.82 -6.33
N PRO A 122 -11.39 3.27 -6.24
CA PRO A 122 -10.40 2.99 -7.27
C PRO A 122 -10.11 1.49 -7.44
N GLN A 123 -10.26 0.68 -6.38
CA GLN A 123 -10.00 -0.76 -6.45
C GLN A 123 -11.07 -1.47 -7.29
N PHE A 124 -12.35 -1.14 -7.09
CA PHE A 124 -13.44 -1.67 -7.92
C PHE A 124 -13.34 -1.18 -9.37
N SER A 125 -12.96 0.10 -9.56
CA SER A 125 -12.75 0.67 -10.90
C SER A 125 -11.62 -0.07 -11.64
N LEU A 126 -10.46 -0.24 -11.01
CA LEU A 126 -9.34 -0.98 -11.61
C LEU A 126 -9.66 -2.44 -11.86
N GLY A 127 -10.32 -3.14 -10.93
CA GLY A 127 -10.71 -4.54 -11.11
C GLY A 127 -11.66 -4.71 -12.30
N THR A 128 -12.62 -3.80 -12.45
CA THR A 128 -13.54 -3.79 -13.59
C THR A 128 -12.81 -3.49 -14.90
N ALA A 129 -11.96 -2.47 -14.92
CA ALA A 129 -11.17 -2.12 -16.10
C ALA A 129 -10.23 -3.26 -16.51
N ALA A 130 -9.60 -3.96 -15.57
CA ALA A 130 -8.75 -5.10 -15.88
C ALA A 130 -9.54 -6.23 -16.58
N ILE A 131 -10.76 -6.54 -16.14
CA ILE A 131 -11.57 -7.60 -16.74
C ILE A 131 -12.14 -7.17 -18.09
N GLN A 132 -12.65 -5.95 -18.20
CA GLN A 132 -13.27 -5.47 -19.43
C GLN A 132 -12.26 -5.09 -20.50
N GLN A 133 -11.22 -4.33 -20.14
CA GLN A 133 -10.27 -3.75 -21.08
C GLN A 133 -9.10 -4.68 -21.37
N ASN A 134 -8.58 -5.40 -20.36
CA ASN A 134 -7.42 -6.27 -20.60
C ASN A 134 -7.83 -7.69 -21.05
N LEU A 135 -8.92 -8.24 -20.50
CA LEU A 135 -9.40 -9.58 -20.87
C LEU A 135 -10.49 -9.56 -21.95
N GLY A 136 -11.07 -8.39 -22.26
CA GLY A 136 -12.13 -8.26 -23.26
C GLY A 136 -13.45 -8.94 -22.85
N MET A 137 -13.66 -9.21 -21.55
CA MET A 137 -14.81 -9.96 -21.04
C MET A 137 -15.84 -9.04 -20.40
N LEU A 138 -17.13 -9.42 -20.44
CA LEU A 138 -18.22 -8.74 -19.73
C LEU A 138 -18.26 -7.22 -20.02
N GLY A 139 -18.19 -6.83 -21.29
CA GLY A 139 -18.29 -5.44 -21.72
C GLY A 139 -19.67 -4.83 -21.50
N GLY A 140 -19.72 -3.50 -21.40
CA GLY A 140 -20.94 -2.71 -21.20
C GLY A 140 -21.42 -2.65 -19.74
N ASP A 141 -22.41 -1.79 -19.49
CA ASP A 141 -22.87 -1.45 -18.13
C ASP A 141 -23.34 -2.68 -17.34
N GLY A 142 -24.08 -3.61 -17.98
CA GLY A 142 -24.55 -4.83 -17.32
C GLY A 142 -23.41 -5.78 -16.90
N GLY A 143 -22.34 -5.85 -17.70
CA GLY A 143 -21.15 -6.60 -17.36
C GLY A 143 -20.36 -5.97 -16.22
N GLN A 144 -20.30 -4.64 -16.17
CA GLN A 144 -19.68 -3.89 -15.06
C GLN A 144 -20.34 -4.21 -13.72
N TRP A 145 -21.68 -4.16 -13.62
CA TRP A 145 -22.39 -4.50 -12.38
C TRP A 145 -22.12 -5.95 -11.94
N THR A 146 -22.03 -6.87 -12.91
CA THR A 146 -21.72 -8.28 -12.64
C THR A 146 -20.32 -8.44 -12.06
N ILE A 147 -19.32 -7.76 -12.63
CA ILE A 147 -17.94 -7.78 -12.13
C ILE A 147 -17.89 -7.20 -10.72
N ILE A 148 -18.52 -6.06 -10.48
CA ILE A 148 -18.56 -5.41 -9.16
C ILE A 148 -19.17 -6.35 -8.12
N ALA A 149 -20.29 -6.99 -8.43
CA ALA A 149 -20.95 -7.93 -7.52
C ALA A 149 -20.06 -9.13 -7.18
N ILE A 150 -19.37 -9.70 -8.17
CA ILE A 150 -18.43 -10.81 -7.97
C ILE A 150 -17.24 -10.37 -7.11
N LEU A 151 -16.61 -9.24 -7.44
CA LEU A 151 -15.49 -8.70 -6.66
C LEU A 151 -15.90 -8.39 -5.22
N PHE A 152 -17.11 -7.88 -5.01
CA PHE A 152 -17.66 -7.61 -3.69
C PHE A 152 -17.88 -8.90 -2.89
N ALA A 153 -18.46 -9.94 -3.52
CA ALA A 153 -18.65 -11.25 -2.89
C ALA A 153 -17.30 -11.90 -2.51
N ILE A 154 -16.29 -11.82 -3.38
CA ILE A 154 -14.93 -12.27 -3.08
C ILE A 154 -14.36 -11.48 -1.90
N GLY A 155 -14.49 -10.15 -1.91
CA GLY A 155 -14.02 -9.29 -0.83
C GLY A 155 -14.65 -9.63 0.53
N LEU A 156 -15.97 -9.86 0.57
CA LEU A 156 -16.68 -10.30 1.77
C LEU A 156 -16.18 -11.68 2.25
N TYR A 157 -16.02 -12.63 1.34
CA TYR A 157 -15.54 -13.97 1.67
C TYR A 157 -14.11 -13.95 2.23
N VAL A 158 -13.23 -13.16 1.60
CA VAL A 158 -11.85 -12.97 2.07
C VAL A 158 -11.84 -12.29 3.44
N ASN A 159 -12.67 -11.28 3.66
CA ASN A 159 -12.80 -10.61 4.95
C ASN A 159 -13.25 -11.59 6.05
N TYR A 160 -14.24 -12.44 5.74
CA TYR A 160 -14.70 -13.49 6.65
C TYR A 160 -13.58 -14.49 6.97
N LEU A 161 -12.84 -14.98 5.96
CA LEU A 161 -11.70 -15.88 6.17
C LEU A 161 -10.58 -15.25 7.01
N TYR A 162 -10.37 -13.95 6.86
CA TYR A 162 -9.40 -13.20 7.64
C TYR A 162 -9.81 -13.12 9.12
N GLN A 163 -11.09 -12.84 9.40
CA GLN A 163 -11.61 -12.76 10.77
C GLN A 163 -11.69 -14.13 11.47
N ALA A 164 -11.92 -15.21 10.73
CA ALA A 164 -12.02 -16.56 11.28
C ALA A 164 -10.71 -17.08 11.91
N GLY A 165 -9.58 -16.42 11.63
CA GLY A 165 -8.28 -16.74 12.21
C GLY A 165 -7.69 -18.09 11.75
N GLY A 166 -6.51 -18.45 12.26
CA GLY A 166 -5.89 -19.75 12.00
C GLY A 166 -5.20 -19.89 10.63
N GLY A 167 -5.43 -21.02 9.95
CA GLY A 167 -4.77 -21.37 8.68
C GLY A 167 -5.15 -20.46 7.50
N GLY A 168 -6.38 -19.95 7.49
CA GLY A 168 -6.88 -19.05 6.44
C GLY A 168 -6.16 -17.70 6.41
N ALA A 169 -5.88 -17.12 7.58
CA ALA A 169 -5.10 -15.88 7.69
C ALA A 169 -3.65 -16.04 7.19
N LYS A 170 -3.03 -17.21 7.42
CA LYS A 170 -1.68 -17.51 6.90
C LYS A 170 -1.67 -17.70 5.39
N LEU A 171 -2.72 -18.31 4.83
CA LEU A 171 -2.88 -18.45 3.38
C LEU A 171 -3.09 -17.07 2.73
N PHE A 172 -3.91 -16.22 3.35
CA PHE A 172 -4.14 -14.85 2.90
C PHE A 172 -2.84 -14.04 2.84
N ASP A 173 -2.04 -14.05 3.91
CA ASP A 173 -0.73 -13.37 3.93
C ASP A 173 0.20 -13.86 2.80
N ARG A 174 0.20 -15.17 2.53
CA ARG A 174 0.99 -15.74 1.43
C ARG A 174 0.49 -15.29 0.05
N ILE A 175 -0.83 -15.27 -0.17
CA ILE A 175 -1.43 -14.82 -1.42
C ILE A 175 -1.10 -13.34 -1.66
N ILE A 176 -1.25 -12.48 -0.65
CA ILE A 176 -0.93 -11.05 -0.76
C ILE A 176 0.55 -10.84 -1.12
N LYS A 177 1.47 -11.55 -0.44
CA LYS A 177 2.90 -11.47 -0.76
C LYS A 177 3.22 -11.89 -2.19
N CYS A 178 2.59 -12.97 -2.67
CA CYS A 178 2.73 -13.40 -4.07
C CYS A 178 2.17 -12.37 -5.05
N MET A 179 0.98 -11.81 -4.79
CA MET A 179 0.37 -10.79 -5.65
C MET A 179 1.23 -9.52 -5.73
N VAL A 180 1.75 -9.03 -4.60
CA VAL A 180 2.65 -7.88 -4.56
C VAL A 180 3.93 -8.17 -5.32
N GLY A 181 4.53 -9.35 -5.11
CA GLY A 181 5.71 -9.78 -5.84
C GLY A 181 5.48 -9.80 -7.35
N LEU A 182 4.33 -10.32 -7.80
CA LEU A 182 3.94 -10.33 -9.20
C LEU A 182 3.81 -8.91 -9.76
N ILE A 183 3.12 -8.00 -9.05
CA ILE A 183 2.97 -6.60 -9.46
C ILE A 183 4.35 -5.93 -9.63
N VAL A 184 5.24 -6.08 -8.66
CA VAL A 184 6.60 -5.52 -8.73
C VAL A 184 7.37 -6.09 -9.93
N LEU A 185 7.30 -7.41 -10.16
CA LEU A 185 7.94 -8.04 -11.31
C LEU A 185 7.37 -7.52 -12.64
N SER A 186 6.05 -7.33 -12.74
CA SER A 186 5.41 -6.77 -13.93
C SER A 186 5.88 -5.34 -14.21
N PHE A 187 5.96 -4.47 -13.20
CA PHE A 187 6.50 -3.12 -13.37
C PHE A 187 7.99 -3.13 -13.75
N MET A 188 8.81 -4.00 -13.14
CA MET A 188 10.21 -4.14 -13.54
C MET A 188 10.35 -4.60 -15.00
N ALA A 189 9.53 -5.55 -15.45
CA ALA A 189 9.52 -5.99 -16.84
C ALA A 189 9.20 -4.83 -17.80
N VAL A 190 8.22 -4.00 -17.45
CA VAL A 190 7.87 -2.79 -18.23
C VAL A 190 9.05 -1.81 -18.29
N VAL A 191 9.70 -1.53 -17.15
CA VAL A 191 10.88 -0.65 -17.10
C VAL A 191 12.01 -1.18 -17.97
N ILE A 192 12.31 -2.48 -17.90
CA ILE A 192 13.36 -3.12 -18.71
C ILE A 192 13.01 -3.05 -20.21
N ALA A 193 11.75 -3.28 -20.58
CA ALA A 193 11.29 -3.19 -21.95
C ALA A 193 11.46 -1.76 -22.50
N LEU A 194 11.02 -0.75 -21.74
CA LEU A 194 11.15 0.66 -22.13
C LEU A 194 12.61 1.10 -22.25
N PHE A 195 13.49 0.58 -21.38
CA PHE A 195 14.93 0.81 -21.46
C PHE A 195 15.55 0.19 -22.71
N SER A 196 15.17 -1.05 -23.01
CA SER A 196 15.66 -1.80 -24.17
C SER A 196 15.19 -1.20 -25.50
N SER A 197 14.02 -0.57 -25.52
CA SER A 197 13.51 0.17 -26.68
C SER A 197 14.15 1.56 -26.86
N GLY A 198 15.06 1.98 -25.97
CA GLY A 198 15.69 3.31 -26.02
C GLY A 198 14.73 4.47 -25.77
N SER A 199 13.51 4.18 -25.28
CA SER A 199 12.44 5.16 -25.09
C SER A 199 12.62 6.02 -23.85
N ILE A 200 13.53 5.63 -22.94
CA ILE A 200 13.80 6.38 -21.70
C ILE A 200 15.31 6.57 -21.51
N SER A 201 15.71 7.80 -21.19
CA SER A 201 17.08 8.13 -20.80
C SER A 201 17.22 8.11 -19.27
N LEU A 202 18.23 7.39 -18.75
CA LEU A 202 18.51 7.41 -17.30
C LEU A 202 18.75 8.83 -16.78
N GLY A 203 19.36 9.69 -17.60
CA GLY A 203 19.64 11.08 -17.23
C GLY A 203 18.37 11.88 -16.92
N SER A 204 17.29 11.69 -17.70
CA SER A 204 16.02 12.37 -17.44
C SER A 204 15.30 11.83 -16.21
N ILE A 205 15.35 10.51 -15.97
CA ILE A 205 14.82 9.91 -14.74
C ILE A 205 15.55 10.47 -13.52
N LEU A 206 16.89 10.47 -13.55
CA LEU A 206 17.71 10.96 -12.43
C LEU A 206 17.54 12.47 -12.21
N GLY A 207 17.41 13.24 -13.30
CA GLY A 207 17.06 14.67 -13.22
C GLY A 207 15.70 14.90 -12.57
N GLY A 208 14.73 14.04 -12.86
CA GLY A 208 13.39 14.08 -12.26
C GLY A 208 13.32 13.85 -10.75
N PHE A 209 14.36 13.26 -10.16
CA PHE A 209 14.49 13.11 -8.71
C PHE A 209 15.03 14.37 -8.01
N ILE A 210 15.49 15.37 -8.77
CA ILE A 210 15.92 16.66 -8.23
C ILE A 210 14.68 17.56 -8.13
N PRO A 211 14.36 18.11 -6.94
CA PRO A 211 13.19 18.96 -6.78
C PRO A 211 13.27 20.23 -7.61
N ASP A 212 12.40 20.37 -8.61
CA ASP A 212 12.19 21.63 -9.31
C ASP A 212 10.89 22.29 -8.82
N LEU A 213 11.04 23.29 -7.96
CA LEU A 213 9.92 24.04 -7.39
C LEU A 213 9.35 25.08 -8.36
N SER A 214 10.00 25.34 -9.50
CA SER A 214 9.52 26.29 -10.50
C SER A 214 8.21 25.83 -11.16
N LEU A 215 8.01 24.52 -11.23
CA LEU A 215 6.81 23.85 -11.77
C LEU A 215 5.54 24.04 -10.91
N LEU A 216 5.68 24.49 -9.65
CA LEU A 216 4.53 24.81 -8.79
C LEU A 216 3.92 26.18 -9.13
N GLY A 217 4.67 27.05 -9.81
CA GLY A 217 4.27 28.41 -10.17
C GLY A 217 4.03 28.62 -11.67
N SER A 218 4.47 27.70 -12.53
CA SER A 218 4.18 27.74 -13.96
C SER A 218 2.93 26.92 -14.27
N SER A 219 1.94 27.55 -14.91
CA SER A 219 0.86 26.81 -15.57
C SER A 219 1.47 25.96 -16.67
N SER A 220 1.17 24.65 -16.68
CA SER A 220 1.58 23.76 -17.76
C SER A 220 1.17 24.38 -19.10
N SER A 221 2.14 24.64 -19.97
CA SER A 221 1.88 24.96 -21.37
C SER A 221 1.48 23.67 -22.10
N THR A 222 0.24 23.25 -21.89
CA THR A 222 -0.51 22.37 -22.78
C THR A 222 -1.38 23.21 -23.69
#